data_AF-A0A2K9DS87-F1
#
_entry.id   AF-A0A2K9DS87-F1
#
_cell.length_a   1.000
_cell.length_b   1.000
_cell.length_c   1.000
_cell.angle_alpha   90.00
_cell.angle_beta   90.00
_cell.angle_gamma   90.00
#
_symmetry.space_group_name_H-M   'P 1'
#
loop_
_entity.id
_entity.type
_entity.pdbx_description
1 polymer ?
#
loop_
_entity_poly.entity_id
_entity_poly.type
_entity_poly.pdbx_seq_one_letter_code
_entity_poly.pdbx_strand_id
1 'polypeptide(L)'
;MDAATWARERGGVVRSERIGRAGYGRGALDRAVARRELVRVARGWLAVPDADPHLIAAARSGVVISCVTQARRRGWWVRDDDTRVHVAAHAHAGRAPTATAVVHWARPVVPRHPDALVDAPENVLAAVAACQPFEVALAVWESALRNAEMDAAALARLRLPACARRVLAAAEVWSDSGLETFVVPRLRWMRLPLRRQIWIAGHRVDLLIGERLVLQIDGGHHVGPQRLHRAR
;
A
#
# COMPACT_ATOMS: atom_id res chain seq x y z
N MET A 1 -11.39 31.45 -4.09
CA MET A 1 -10.24 30.53 -4.17
C MET A 1 -9.57 30.74 -5.51
N ASP A 2 -8.24 30.82 -5.56
CA ASP A 2 -7.49 30.94 -6.83
C ASP A 2 -6.99 29.58 -7.33
N ALA A 3 -6.45 29.54 -8.54
CA ALA A 3 -6.01 28.31 -9.20
C ALA A 3 -4.86 27.62 -8.46
N ALA A 4 -3.96 28.37 -7.81
CA ALA A 4 -2.82 27.82 -7.08
C ALA A 4 -3.27 27.17 -5.76
N THR A 5 -4.17 27.82 -5.02
CA THR A 5 -4.79 27.27 -3.81
C THR A 5 -5.57 26.00 -4.14
N TRP A 6 -6.37 26.03 -5.20
CA TRP A 6 -7.12 24.86 -5.67
C TRP A 6 -6.22 23.67 -6.04
N ALA A 7 -5.07 23.94 -6.66
CA ALA A 7 -4.07 22.92 -6.98
C ALA A 7 -3.40 22.35 -5.72
N ARG A 8 -3.07 23.22 -4.74
CA ARG A 8 -2.46 22.80 -3.47
C ARG A 8 -3.36 21.85 -2.68
N GLU A 9 -4.65 22.14 -2.60
CA GLU A 9 -5.66 21.25 -1.96
C GLU A 9 -5.77 19.87 -2.62
N ARG A 10 -5.25 19.70 -3.85
CA ARG A 10 -5.30 18.46 -4.63
C ARG A 10 -3.93 17.79 -4.76
N GLY A 11 -3.03 18.06 -3.80
CA GLY A 11 -1.69 17.46 -3.76
C GLY A 11 -0.64 18.21 -4.58
N GLY A 12 -0.96 19.42 -5.05
CA GLY A 12 0.02 20.35 -5.60
C GLY A 12 0.50 20.09 -7.02
N VAL A 13 0.26 18.91 -7.60
CA VAL A 13 0.55 18.59 -9.01
C VAL A 13 -0.73 18.15 -9.71
N VAL A 14 -1.15 18.91 -10.73
CA VAL A 14 -2.48 18.75 -11.35
C VAL A 14 -2.42 18.93 -12.86
N ARG A 15 -3.37 18.33 -13.57
CA ARG A 15 -3.53 18.55 -15.00
C ARG A 15 -4.14 19.91 -15.29
N SER A 16 -3.64 20.60 -16.32
CA SER A 16 -4.18 21.90 -16.75
C SER A 16 -5.66 21.83 -17.15
N GLU A 17 -6.08 20.69 -17.72
CA GLU A 17 -7.47 20.43 -18.08
C GLU A 17 -8.40 20.39 -16.85
N ARG A 18 -7.94 19.81 -15.74
CA ARG A 18 -8.71 19.75 -14.48
C ARG A 18 -8.91 21.14 -13.88
N ILE A 19 -7.87 21.97 -13.90
CA ILE A 19 -7.99 23.36 -13.44
C ILE A 19 -8.99 24.13 -14.33
N GLY A 20 -8.96 23.91 -15.65
CA GLY A 20 -9.96 24.46 -16.57
C GLY A 20 -11.38 24.03 -16.26
N ARG A 21 -11.61 22.72 -16.04
CA ARG A 21 -12.92 22.18 -15.64
C ARG A 21 -13.42 22.68 -14.29
N ALA A 22 -12.52 23.11 -13.41
CA ALA A 22 -12.86 23.73 -12.13
C ALA A 22 -13.24 25.22 -12.25
N GLY A 23 -13.34 25.77 -13.47
CA GLY A 23 -13.78 27.14 -13.74
C GLY A 23 -12.65 28.15 -13.92
N TYR A 24 -11.38 27.73 -13.80
CA TYR A 24 -10.24 28.62 -14.00
C TYR A 24 -9.83 28.65 -15.47
N GLY A 25 -10.25 29.71 -16.18
CA GLY A 25 -9.92 29.91 -17.58
C GLY A 25 -8.43 30.09 -17.86
N ARG A 26 -8.04 29.97 -19.15
CA ARG A 26 -6.64 30.06 -19.61
C ARG A 26 -5.92 31.33 -19.14
N GLY A 27 -6.58 32.48 -19.17
CA GLY A 27 -5.98 33.74 -18.70
C GLY A 27 -5.66 33.74 -17.19
N ALA A 28 -6.45 33.05 -16.37
CA ALA A 28 -6.15 32.90 -14.94
C ALA A 28 -4.93 31.99 -14.71
N LEU A 29 -4.83 30.90 -15.49
CA LEU A 29 -3.68 30.01 -15.48
C LEU A 29 -2.39 30.72 -15.92
N ASP A 30 -2.45 31.46 -17.02
CA ASP A 30 -1.28 32.17 -17.56
C ASP A 30 -0.80 33.26 -16.59
N ARG A 31 -1.71 33.96 -15.90
CA ARG A 31 -1.35 34.89 -14.81
C ARG A 31 -0.70 34.19 -13.63
N ALA A 32 -1.26 33.08 -13.15
CA ALA A 32 -0.69 32.30 -12.06
C ALA A 32 0.72 31.78 -12.40
N VAL A 33 0.93 31.37 -13.65
CA VAL A 33 2.26 30.97 -14.14
C VAL A 33 3.21 32.16 -14.23
N ALA A 34 2.77 33.30 -14.75
CA ALA A 34 3.58 34.53 -14.83
C ALA A 34 4.00 35.03 -13.44
N ARG A 35 3.13 34.87 -12.44
CA ARG A 35 3.41 35.20 -11.03
C ARG A 35 4.20 34.13 -10.28
N ARG A 36 4.55 33.02 -10.94
CA ARG A 36 5.23 31.85 -10.34
C ARG A 36 4.45 31.19 -9.19
N GLU A 37 3.14 31.40 -9.15
CA GLU A 37 2.23 30.69 -8.23
C GLU A 37 1.93 29.26 -8.72
N LEU A 38 2.07 29.05 -10.03
CA LEU A 38 2.06 27.74 -10.69
C LEU A 38 3.25 27.62 -11.64
N VAL A 39 3.72 26.40 -11.86
CA VAL A 39 4.84 26.07 -12.74
C VAL A 39 4.42 24.98 -13.72
N ARG A 40 4.74 25.15 -15.00
CA ARG A 40 4.52 24.11 -16.02
C ARG A 40 5.62 23.06 -15.88
N VAL A 41 5.26 21.86 -15.44
CA VAL A 41 6.23 20.78 -15.17
C VAL A 41 6.37 19.80 -16.32
N ALA A 42 5.30 19.57 -17.08
CA ALA A 42 5.26 18.72 -18.28
C ALA A 42 4.10 19.13 -19.19
N ARG A 43 3.99 18.53 -20.38
CA ARG A 43 2.86 18.80 -21.29
C ARG A 43 1.53 18.48 -20.58
N GLY A 44 0.71 19.51 -20.37
CA GLY A 44 -0.60 19.38 -19.72
C GLY A 44 -0.57 19.22 -18.20
N TRP A 45 0.58 19.45 -17.55
CA TRP A 45 0.77 19.38 -16.09
C TRP A 45 1.26 20.71 -15.52
N LEU A 46 0.64 21.11 -14.41
CA LEU A 46 0.99 22.27 -13.60
C LEU A 46 1.29 21.81 -12.17
N ALA A 47 2.21 22.48 -11.51
CA ALA A 47 2.51 22.26 -10.10
C ALA A 47 2.58 23.58 -9.33
N VAL A 48 2.26 23.57 -8.04
CA VAL A 48 2.67 24.65 -7.15
C VAL A 48 4.18 24.55 -6.86
N PRO A 49 4.89 25.66 -6.58
CA PRO A 49 6.35 25.66 -6.41
C PRO A 49 6.88 24.73 -5.32
N ASP A 50 6.07 24.52 -4.28
CA ASP A 50 6.34 23.68 -3.09
C ASP A 50 5.78 22.25 -3.21
N ALA A 51 5.33 21.83 -4.40
CA ALA A 51 4.77 20.50 -4.59
C ALA A 51 5.83 19.39 -4.40
N ASP A 52 5.36 18.21 -3.98
CA ASP A 52 6.21 17.03 -3.76
C ASP A 52 7.10 16.75 -4.99
N PRO A 53 8.45 16.80 -4.84
CA PRO A 53 9.38 16.57 -5.94
C PRO A 53 9.19 15.21 -6.63
N HIS A 54 8.76 14.17 -5.90
CA HIS A 54 8.49 12.86 -6.48
C HIS A 54 7.25 12.88 -7.39
N LEU A 55 6.20 13.63 -7.03
CA LEU A 55 5.03 13.79 -7.89
C LEU A 55 5.37 14.60 -9.15
N ILE A 56 6.20 15.64 -9.02
CA ILE A 56 6.70 16.41 -10.17
C ILE A 56 7.51 15.50 -11.11
N ALA A 57 8.42 14.69 -10.55
CA ALA A 57 9.22 13.74 -11.31
C ALA A 57 8.33 12.72 -12.03
N ALA A 58 7.36 12.13 -11.34
CA ALA A 58 6.39 11.19 -11.93
C ALA A 58 5.63 11.81 -13.12
N ALA A 59 5.14 13.05 -12.97
CA ALA A 59 4.42 13.78 -14.02
C ALA A 59 5.30 14.07 -15.25
N ARG A 60 6.56 14.49 -15.03
CA ARG A 60 7.56 14.71 -16.09
C ARG A 60 7.90 13.45 -16.87
N SER A 61 7.99 12.35 -16.14
CA SER A 61 8.41 11.05 -16.62
C SER A 61 7.27 10.21 -17.20
N GLY A 62 6.01 10.65 -17.06
CA GLY A 62 4.84 9.90 -17.53
C GLY A 62 4.65 8.57 -16.80
N VAL A 63 5.05 8.49 -15.53
CA VAL A 63 4.94 7.30 -14.68
C VAL A 63 4.12 7.58 -13.43
N VAL A 64 3.80 6.51 -12.72
CA VAL A 64 3.01 6.54 -11.49
C VAL A 64 3.84 5.92 -10.37
N ILE A 65 3.94 6.57 -9.22
CA ILE A 65 4.67 6.03 -8.07
C ILE A 65 3.91 4.82 -7.53
N SER A 66 4.61 3.69 -7.35
CA SER A 66 3.98 2.40 -7.05
C SER A 66 4.87 1.53 -6.16
N CYS A 67 4.50 0.25 -6.01
CA CYS A 67 5.26 -0.78 -5.29
C CYS A 67 5.75 -0.30 -3.90
N VAL A 68 6.96 -0.66 -3.49
CA VAL A 68 7.50 -0.35 -2.15
C VAL A 68 7.66 1.15 -1.90
N THR A 69 7.85 1.97 -2.95
CA THR A 69 7.89 3.43 -2.78
C THR A 69 6.53 3.97 -2.37
N GLN A 70 5.45 3.56 -3.05
CA GLN A 70 4.12 3.99 -2.65
C GLN A 70 3.66 3.34 -1.35
N ALA A 71 4.02 2.07 -1.09
CA ALA A 71 3.75 1.41 0.18
C ALA A 71 4.36 2.19 1.37
N ARG A 72 5.63 2.60 1.26
CA ARG A 72 6.28 3.44 2.28
C ARG A 72 5.56 4.77 2.49
N ARG A 73 5.13 5.42 1.41
CA ARG A 73 4.36 6.69 1.48
C ARG A 73 2.99 6.52 2.14
N ARG A 74 2.42 5.32 2.11
CA ARG A 74 1.19 4.96 2.83
C ARG A 74 1.42 4.56 4.28
N GLY A 75 2.69 4.52 4.73
CA GLY A 75 3.03 4.07 6.07
C GLY A 75 2.91 2.55 6.25
N TRP A 76 2.93 1.79 5.16
CA TRP A 76 3.00 0.33 5.24
C TRP A 76 4.43 -0.10 5.56
N TRP A 77 4.57 -1.21 6.28
CA TRP A 77 5.86 -1.84 6.47
C TRP A 77 6.48 -2.17 5.11
N VAL A 78 7.74 -1.79 4.93
CA VAL A 78 8.58 -2.16 3.80
C VAL A 78 9.97 -2.50 4.33
N ARG A 79 10.69 -3.36 3.61
CA ARG A 79 12.09 -3.63 3.93
C ARG A 79 12.95 -2.42 3.54
N ASP A 80 13.84 -1.99 4.43
CA ASP A 80 14.64 -0.77 4.27
C ASP A 80 15.98 -0.96 3.54
N ASP A 81 16.09 -2.01 2.73
CA ASP A 81 17.30 -2.31 1.96
C ASP A 81 17.27 -1.74 0.53
N ASP A 82 16.09 -1.43 -0.02
CA ASP A 82 15.95 -0.83 -1.35
C ASP A 82 15.65 0.67 -1.27
N THR A 83 16.66 1.48 -1.62
CA THR A 83 16.60 2.94 -1.69
C THR A 83 16.15 3.47 -3.05
N ARG A 84 16.02 2.60 -4.06
CA ARG A 84 15.58 3.01 -5.40
C ARG A 84 14.11 3.38 -5.37
N VAL A 85 13.74 4.28 -6.28
CA VAL A 85 12.32 4.64 -6.51
C VAL A 85 11.69 3.58 -7.40
N HIS A 86 10.55 3.04 -6.98
CA HIS A 86 9.73 2.11 -7.73
C HIS A 86 8.54 2.84 -8.33
N VAL A 87 8.39 2.71 -9.64
CA VAL A 87 7.32 3.34 -10.41
C VAL A 87 6.68 2.33 -11.34
N ALA A 88 5.44 2.60 -11.76
CA ALA A 88 4.76 1.86 -12.79
C ALA A 88 4.63 2.72 -14.05
N ALA A 89 4.91 2.11 -15.20
CA ALA A 89 4.67 2.70 -16.50
C ALA A 89 3.49 2.01 -17.19
N HIS A 90 2.86 2.68 -18.15
CA HIS A 90 1.92 1.99 -19.03
C HIS A 90 2.68 0.94 -19.84
N ALA A 91 2.07 -0.23 -20.08
CA ALA A 91 2.70 -1.36 -20.78
C ALA A 91 3.21 -1.04 -22.21
N HIS A 92 2.83 0.10 -22.77
CA HIS A 92 3.22 0.58 -24.10
C HIS A 92 3.94 1.93 -24.08
N ALA A 93 4.36 2.41 -22.91
CA ALA A 93 5.15 3.64 -22.85
C ALA A 93 6.53 3.37 -23.48
N GLY A 94 6.89 4.12 -24.53
CA GLY A 94 8.08 3.85 -25.33
C GLY A 94 9.43 4.14 -24.64
N ARG A 95 9.44 4.71 -23.43
CA ARG A 95 10.67 4.98 -22.67
C ARG A 95 10.47 4.81 -21.17
N ALA A 96 11.39 4.08 -20.52
CA ALA A 96 11.57 4.12 -19.06
C ALA A 96 12.24 5.44 -18.67
N PRO A 97 11.84 6.10 -17.57
CA PRO A 97 12.22 7.50 -17.38
C PRO A 97 13.58 7.72 -16.72
N THR A 98 14.21 6.72 -16.12
CA THR A 98 15.42 6.93 -15.31
C THR A 98 16.22 5.64 -15.16
N ALA A 99 17.54 5.70 -15.38
CA ALA A 99 18.46 4.57 -15.19
C ALA A 99 18.50 4.04 -13.74
N THR A 100 18.00 4.81 -12.78
CA THR A 100 18.10 4.56 -11.33
C THR A 100 16.79 4.10 -10.67
N ALA A 101 15.69 4.00 -11.42
CA ALA A 101 14.39 3.57 -10.89
C ALA A 101 14.04 2.15 -11.29
N VAL A 102 13.31 1.44 -10.43
CA VAL A 102 12.66 0.18 -10.78
C VAL A 102 11.34 0.51 -11.47
N VAL A 103 11.18 0.08 -12.72
CA VAL A 103 9.97 0.35 -13.52
C VAL A 103 9.16 -0.92 -13.73
N HIS A 104 7.92 -0.91 -13.26
CA HIS A 104 6.96 -2.00 -13.45
C HIS A 104 6.15 -1.79 -14.73
N TRP A 105 6.35 -2.71 -15.67
CA TRP A 105 5.65 -2.75 -16.96
C TRP A 105 4.52 -3.77 -16.90
N ALA A 106 3.41 -3.40 -16.25
CA ALA A 106 2.26 -4.29 -16.12
C ALA A 106 0.95 -3.52 -16.27
N ARG A 107 -0.07 -4.22 -16.79
CA ARG A 107 -1.43 -3.72 -16.76
C ARG A 107 -1.88 -3.62 -15.29
N PRO A 108 -2.41 -2.48 -14.84
CA PRO A 108 -2.86 -2.34 -13.46
C PRO A 108 -4.07 -3.25 -13.19
N VAL A 109 -4.20 -3.71 -11.95
CA VAL A 109 -5.34 -4.52 -11.48
C VAL A 109 -6.61 -3.69 -11.50
N VAL A 110 -6.53 -2.44 -11.04
CA VAL A 110 -7.61 -1.45 -11.12
C VAL A 110 -7.24 -0.31 -12.07
N PRO A 111 -8.17 0.17 -12.92
CA PRO A 111 -7.87 1.26 -13.85
C PRO A 111 -7.30 2.50 -13.15
N ARG A 112 -6.23 3.07 -13.71
CA ARG A 112 -5.68 4.33 -13.24
C ARG A 112 -6.48 5.48 -13.82
N HIS A 113 -6.78 6.48 -13.00
CA HIS A 113 -7.26 7.75 -13.52
C HIS A 113 -6.14 8.38 -14.40
N PRO A 114 -6.45 9.06 -15.52
CA PRO A 114 -5.44 9.72 -16.37
C PRO A 114 -4.57 10.76 -15.65
N ASP A 115 -5.03 11.22 -14.49
CA ASP A 115 -4.36 12.22 -13.65
C ASP A 115 -3.64 11.59 -12.44
N ALA A 116 -3.66 10.26 -12.30
CA ALA A 116 -3.05 9.59 -11.18
C ALA A 116 -1.51 9.63 -11.31
N LEU A 117 -0.84 10.18 -10.30
CA LEU A 117 0.62 10.16 -10.15
C LEU A 117 1.09 9.13 -9.11
N VAL A 118 0.15 8.51 -8.41
CA VAL A 118 0.37 7.43 -7.44
C VAL A 118 -0.61 6.30 -7.69
N ASP A 119 -0.19 5.07 -7.44
CA ASP A 119 -1.06 3.92 -7.59
C ASP A 119 -2.05 3.79 -6.44
N ALA A 120 -3.25 3.30 -6.77
CA ALA A 120 -4.23 2.85 -5.80
C ALA A 120 -3.69 1.62 -5.03
N PRO A 121 -4.10 1.40 -3.77
CA PRO A 121 -3.59 0.33 -2.92
C PRO A 121 -3.52 -1.05 -3.61
N GLU A 122 -4.54 -1.42 -4.37
CA GLU A 122 -4.66 -2.69 -5.08
C GLU A 122 -3.53 -2.87 -6.11
N ASN A 123 -3.23 -1.81 -6.86
CA ASN A 123 -2.13 -1.80 -7.83
C ASN A 123 -0.77 -1.85 -7.12
N VAL A 124 -0.63 -1.15 -5.99
CA VAL A 124 0.61 -1.17 -5.17
C VAL A 124 0.88 -2.59 -4.69
N LEU A 125 -0.11 -3.25 -4.08
CA LEU A 125 0.00 -4.60 -3.56
C LEU A 125 0.32 -5.62 -4.66
N ALA A 126 -0.31 -5.51 -5.82
CA ALA A 126 -0.01 -6.34 -6.98
C ALA A 126 1.43 -6.14 -7.49
N ALA A 127 1.90 -4.89 -7.55
CA ALA A 127 3.28 -4.58 -7.93
C ALA A 127 4.30 -5.13 -6.91
N VAL A 128 4.02 -4.97 -5.61
CA VAL A 128 4.86 -5.54 -4.53
C VAL A 128 4.95 -7.07 -4.65
N ALA A 129 3.82 -7.76 -4.87
CA ALA A 129 3.80 -9.21 -5.00
C ALA A 129 4.59 -9.74 -6.22
N ALA A 130 4.70 -8.94 -7.28
CA ALA A 130 5.50 -9.26 -8.45
C ALA A 130 6.98 -8.87 -8.29
N CYS A 131 7.27 -7.84 -7.50
CA CYS A 131 8.61 -7.26 -7.38
C CYS A 131 9.44 -7.87 -6.24
N GLN A 132 8.81 -8.17 -5.11
CA GLN A 132 9.51 -8.53 -3.88
C GLN A 132 9.53 -10.04 -3.66
N PRO A 133 10.52 -10.56 -2.91
CA PRO A 133 10.48 -11.93 -2.41
C PRO A 133 9.16 -12.20 -1.66
N PHE A 134 8.67 -13.43 -1.73
CA PHE A 134 7.35 -13.78 -1.23
C PHE A 134 7.09 -13.35 0.23
N GLU A 135 8.03 -13.61 1.13
CA GLU A 135 7.91 -13.26 2.56
C GLU A 135 7.88 -11.74 2.79
N VAL A 136 8.67 -10.99 2.03
CA VAL A 136 8.67 -9.51 2.09
C VAL A 136 7.36 -8.97 1.56
N ALA A 137 6.87 -9.51 0.44
CA ALA A 137 5.57 -9.13 -0.11
C ALA A 137 4.44 -9.43 0.88
N LEU A 138 4.46 -10.60 1.52
CA LEU A 138 3.47 -10.98 2.53
C LEU A 138 3.47 -9.98 3.70
N ALA A 139 4.63 -9.61 4.24
CA ALA A 139 4.72 -8.65 5.33
C ALA A 139 4.16 -7.25 4.95
N VAL A 140 4.38 -6.79 3.71
CA VAL A 140 3.79 -5.54 3.20
C VAL A 140 2.26 -5.67 3.09
N TRP A 141 1.76 -6.79 2.56
CA TRP A 141 0.32 -7.05 2.41
C TRP A 141 -0.38 -7.11 3.76
N GLU A 142 0.18 -7.81 4.73
CA GLU A 142 -0.37 -7.85 6.09
C GLU A 142 -0.36 -6.47 6.75
N SER A 143 0.68 -5.66 6.51
CA SER A 143 0.71 -4.28 7.00
C SER A 143 -0.40 -3.43 6.40
N ALA A 144 -0.68 -3.58 5.09
CA ALA A 144 -1.76 -2.86 4.43
C ALA A 144 -3.15 -3.28 4.95
N LEU A 145 -3.35 -4.58 5.19
CA LEU A 145 -4.59 -5.12 5.78
C LEU A 145 -4.79 -4.65 7.23
N ARG A 146 -3.74 -4.69 8.06
CA ARG A 146 -3.80 -4.23 9.46
C ARG A 146 -4.12 -2.74 9.60
N ASN A 147 -3.65 -1.91 8.66
CA ASN A 147 -3.97 -0.48 8.66
C ASN A 147 -5.42 -0.19 8.23
N ALA A 148 -6.24 -1.22 7.96
CA ALA A 148 -7.62 -1.14 7.51
C ALA A 148 -7.82 -0.30 6.22
N GLU A 149 -6.74 -0.02 5.49
CA GLU A 149 -6.83 0.60 4.17
C GLU A 149 -7.44 -0.37 3.15
N MET A 150 -7.27 -1.68 3.37
CA MET A 150 -7.68 -2.74 2.46
C MET A 150 -8.36 -3.89 3.20
N ASP A 151 -9.32 -4.50 2.52
CA ASP A 151 -10.03 -5.70 2.97
C ASP A 151 -9.65 -6.89 2.10
N ALA A 152 -9.30 -8.02 2.72
CA ALA A 152 -8.94 -9.25 2.03
C ALA A 152 -10.09 -9.75 1.13
N ALA A 153 -11.34 -9.64 1.59
CA ALA A 153 -12.51 -10.04 0.80
C ALA A 153 -12.74 -9.12 -0.40
N ALA A 154 -12.44 -7.82 -0.27
CA ALA A 154 -12.39 -6.90 -1.41
C ALA A 154 -11.29 -7.27 -2.42
N LEU A 155 -10.08 -7.56 -1.94
CA LEU A 155 -8.96 -7.98 -2.80
C LEU A 155 -9.24 -9.31 -3.52
N ALA A 156 -9.91 -10.26 -2.86
CA ALA A 156 -10.29 -11.55 -3.44
C ALA A 156 -11.25 -11.44 -4.63
N ARG A 157 -12.04 -10.35 -4.70
CA ARG A 157 -12.95 -10.07 -5.83
C ARG A 157 -12.24 -9.51 -7.06
N LEU A 158 -10.97 -9.10 -6.94
CA LEU A 158 -10.21 -8.53 -8.04
C LEU A 158 -9.56 -9.62 -8.91
N ARG A 159 -9.34 -9.29 -10.17
CA ARG A 159 -8.59 -10.14 -11.11
C ARG A 159 -7.08 -9.99 -10.86
N LEU A 160 -6.61 -10.54 -9.74
CA LEU A 160 -5.22 -10.48 -9.32
C LEU A 160 -4.31 -11.40 -10.16
N PRO A 161 -3.04 -11.02 -10.42
CA PRO A 161 -2.04 -11.92 -11.01
C PRO A 161 -1.71 -13.09 -10.06
N ALA A 162 -1.14 -14.16 -10.59
CA ALA A 162 -0.88 -15.39 -9.83
C ALA A 162 0.00 -15.17 -8.58
N CYS A 163 1.03 -14.32 -8.67
CA CYS A 163 1.87 -13.95 -7.54
C CYS A 163 1.07 -13.26 -6.42
N ALA A 164 0.21 -12.30 -6.77
CA ALA A 164 -0.63 -11.58 -5.81
C ALA A 164 -1.69 -12.49 -5.18
N ARG A 165 -2.32 -13.38 -5.95
CA ARG A 165 -3.25 -14.39 -5.41
C ARG A 165 -2.58 -15.30 -4.37
N ARG A 166 -1.33 -15.70 -4.64
CA ARG A 166 -0.55 -16.52 -3.71
C ARG A 166 -0.26 -15.79 -2.39
N VAL A 167 0.02 -14.49 -2.44
CA VAL A 167 0.24 -13.68 -1.24
C VAL A 167 -1.07 -13.47 -0.47
N LEU A 168 -2.16 -13.15 -1.17
CA LEU A 168 -3.49 -12.98 -0.56
C LEU A 168 -3.93 -14.23 0.20
N ALA A 169 -3.82 -15.41 -0.43
CA ALA A 169 -4.18 -16.67 0.21
C ALA A 169 -3.35 -16.97 1.46
N ALA A 170 -2.08 -16.54 1.51
CA ALA A 170 -1.27 -16.67 2.70
C ALA A 170 -1.70 -15.67 3.78
N ALA A 171 -1.97 -14.41 3.42
CA ALA A 171 -2.37 -13.36 4.36
C ALA A 171 -3.73 -13.63 5.03
N GLU A 172 -4.71 -14.15 4.26
CA GLU A 172 -6.05 -14.50 4.74
C GLU A 172 -6.00 -15.57 5.85
N VAL A 173 -5.11 -16.55 5.71
CA VAL A 173 -4.93 -17.60 6.72
C VAL A 173 -4.39 -17.04 8.04
N TRP A 174 -3.59 -15.97 8.01
CA TRP A 174 -3.06 -15.32 9.21
C TRP A 174 -4.08 -14.35 9.85
N SER A 175 -4.94 -13.72 9.05
CA SER A 175 -5.97 -12.81 9.57
C SER A 175 -7.13 -13.52 10.27
N ASP A 176 -7.51 -14.71 9.80
CA ASP A 176 -8.76 -15.35 10.23
C ASP A 176 -8.65 -16.47 11.27
N SER A 177 -7.49 -17.11 11.50
CA SER A 177 -7.21 -18.00 12.68
C SER A 177 -5.98 -18.91 12.49
N GLY A 178 -4.81 -18.36 12.13
CA GLY A 178 -3.60 -19.10 11.71
C GLY A 178 -3.01 -20.19 12.63
N LEU A 179 -3.66 -20.51 13.75
CA LEU A 179 -3.35 -21.62 14.66
C LEU A 179 -3.28 -22.97 13.95
N GLU A 180 -4.33 -23.34 13.22
CA GLU A 180 -4.45 -24.71 12.69
C GLU A 180 -3.58 -24.93 11.45
N THR A 181 -3.42 -23.88 10.65
CA THR A 181 -2.77 -23.98 9.34
C THR A 181 -1.26 -23.78 9.40
N PHE A 182 -0.75 -23.01 10.37
CA PHE A 182 0.68 -22.69 10.41
C PHE A 182 1.34 -22.94 11.76
N VAL A 183 0.70 -22.55 12.86
CA VAL A 183 1.32 -22.70 14.18
C VAL A 183 1.40 -24.17 14.58
N VAL A 184 0.29 -24.90 14.52
CA VAL A 184 0.27 -26.32 14.90
C VAL A 184 1.23 -27.16 14.03
N PRO A 185 1.24 -27.07 12.69
CA PRO A 185 2.21 -27.81 11.87
C PRO A 185 3.68 -27.47 12.20
N ARG A 186 4.00 -26.20 12.48
CA ARG A 186 5.36 -25.77 12.83
C ARG A 186 5.78 -26.10 14.27
N LEU A 187 4.84 -26.49 15.12
CA LEU A 187 5.09 -26.90 16.50
C LEU A 187 5.04 -28.42 16.70
N ARG A 188 4.58 -29.18 15.69
CA ARG A 188 4.50 -30.64 15.75
C ARG A 188 5.84 -31.33 16.04
N TRP A 189 6.95 -30.74 15.63
CA TRP A 189 8.29 -31.31 15.89
C TRP A 189 8.63 -31.41 17.39
N MET A 190 7.99 -30.60 18.24
CA MET A 190 8.24 -30.61 19.70
C MET A 190 7.68 -31.85 20.39
N ARG A 191 6.78 -32.60 19.73
CA ARG A 191 6.12 -33.81 20.27
C ARG A 191 5.42 -33.57 21.63
N LEU A 192 4.99 -32.34 21.89
CA LEU A 192 4.19 -31.96 23.06
C LEU A 192 2.70 -31.93 22.68
N PRO A 193 1.79 -32.17 23.65
CA PRO A 193 0.36 -31.92 23.46
C PRO A 193 0.10 -30.48 23.02
N LEU A 194 -0.67 -30.29 21.95
CA LEU A 194 -1.08 -28.97 21.44
C LEU A 194 -2.60 -28.85 21.58
N ARG A 195 -3.06 -28.20 22.65
CA ARG A 195 -4.50 -28.08 22.98
C ARG A 195 -5.01 -26.70 22.58
N ARG A 196 -5.94 -26.67 21.63
CA ARG A 196 -6.41 -25.45 20.95
C ARG A 196 -7.69 -24.94 21.58
N GLN A 197 -7.88 -23.62 21.60
CA GLN A 197 -9.13 -22.94 21.98
C GLN A 197 -9.72 -23.43 23.31
N ILE A 198 -8.87 -23.69 24.30
CA ILE A 198 -9.28 -24.24 25.60
C ILE A 198 -9.56 -23.14 26.61
N TRP A 199 -10.28 -23.49 27.68
CA TRP A 199 -10.48 -22.62 28.83
C TRP A 199 -9.51 -22.99 29.95
N ILE A 200 -8.76 -22.01 30.46
CA ILE A 200 -7.87 -22.17 31.62
C ILE A 200 -8.22 -21.06 32.60
N ALA A 201 -8.51 -21.43 33.85
CA ALA A 201 -8.80 -20.47 34.93
C ALA A 201 -9.85 -19.40 34.56
N GLY A 202 -10.87 -19.77 33.78
CA GLY A 202 -11.93 -18.85 33.37
C GLY A 202 -11.61 -17.97 32.15
N HIS A 203 -10.48 -18.20 31.47
CA HIS A 203 -10.10 -17.48 30.26
C HIS A 203 -9.98 -18.43 29.07
N ARG A 204 -10.52 -18.02 27.92
CA ARG A 204 -10.30 -18.73 26.65
C ARG A 204 -8.90 -18.38 26.12
N VAL A 205 -8.12 -19.40 25.79
CA VAL A 205 -6.77 -19.27 25.23
C VAL A 205 -6.68 -19.96 23.87
N ASP A 206 -5.89 -19.38 22.97
CA ASP A 206 -5.76 -19.84 21.58
C ASP A 206 -5.05 -21.19 21.46
N LEU A 207 -3.90 -21.34 22.13
CA LEU A 207 -3.14 -22.59 22.15
C LEU A 207 -2.41 -22.80 23.47
N LEU A 208 -2.55 -23.99 24.06
CA LEU A 208 -1.69 -24.49 25.12
C LEU A 208 -0.72 -25.52 24.57
N ILE A 209 0.58 -25.26 24.77
CA ILE A 209 1.70 -26.13 24.41
C ILE A 209 2.13 -26.90 25.67
N GLY A 210 2.00 -28.22 25.60
CA GLY A 210 2.17 -29.11 26.74
C GLY A 210 1.15 -28.81 27.83
N GLU A 211 1.65 -28.48 29.02
CA GLU A 211 0.81 -28.22 30.20
C GLU A 211 1.00 -26.81 30.78
N ARG A 212 1.96 -26.02 30.27
CA ARG A 212 2.42 -24.80 30.95
C ARG A 212 2.54 -23.57 30.07
N LEU A 213 2.67 -23.70 28.76
CA LEU A 213 2.94 -22.56 27.88
C LEU A 213 1.71 -22.23 27.05
N VAL A 214 1.09 -21.08 27.34
CA VAL A 214 0.01 -20.53 26.53
C VAL A 214 0.60 -19.63 25.44
N LEU A 215 0.14 -19.83 24.22
CA LEU A 215 0.38 -18.96 23.07
C LEU A 215 -0.96 -18.31 22.70
N GLN A 216 -1.05 -17.00 22.92
CA GLN A 216 -2.17 -16.16 22.50
C GLN A 216 -1.81 -15.56 21.13
N ILE A 217 -2.72 -15.62 20.17
CA ILE A 217 -2.56 -14.98 18.87
C ILE A 217 -3.62 -13.89 18.81
N ASP A 218 -3.21 -12.66 19.04
CA ASP A 218 -4.10 -11.50 18.92
C ASP A 218 -4.45 -11.29 17.43
N GLY A 219 -5.49 -12.00 16.99
CA GLY A 219 -6.17 -11.72 15.73
C GLY A 219 -6.83 -10.36 15.85
N GLY A 220 -6.32 -9.36 15.14
CA GLY A 220 -6.79 -7.99 15.22
C GLY A 220 -8.28 -7.86 14.91
N HIS A 221 -9.11 -7.84 15.95
CA HIS A 221 -10.44 -7.21 15.98
C HIS A 221 -10.52 -6.45 17.32
N HIS A 222 -10.45 -5.12 17.26
CA HIS A 222 -10.54 -4.25 18.43
C HIS A 222 -11.95 -4.26 19.03
N VAL A 223 -12.07 -4.58 20.33
CA VAL A 223 -12.80 -3.77 21.33
C VAL A 223 -12.35 -4.17 22.75
N GLY A 224 -11.79 -3.22 23.50
CA GLY A 224 -11.74 -3.28 24.98
C GLY A 224 -10.36 -2.96 25.60
N PRO A 225 -10.31 -2.13 26.67
CA PRO A 225 -9.06 -1.65 27.25
C PRO A 225 -8.29 -2.77 27.96
N GLN A 226 -6.99 -2.83 27.68
CA GLN A 226 -6.02 -3.68 28.36
C GLN A 226 -6.03 -3.40 29.87
N ARG A 227 -6.44 -4.39 30.66
CA ARG A 227 -6.15 -4.45 32.09
C ARG A 227 -5.01 -5.43 32.30
N LEU A 228 -3.82 -4.90 32.59
CA LEU A 228 -2.68 -5.65 33.11
C LEU A 228 -3.06 -6.23 34.49
N HIS A 229 -3.39 -7.51 34.55
CA HIS A 229 -3.32 -8.25 35.82
C HIS A 229 -1.93 -8.88 35.94
N ARG A 230 -1.10 -8.27 36.79
CA ARG A 230 0.06 -8.94 37.39
C ARG A 230 -0.47 -9.99 38.35
N ALA A 231 -0.17 -11.27 38.09
CA ALA A 231 -0.37 -12.32 39.09
C ALA A 231 0.72 -12.22 40.17
N ARG A 232 0.29 -12.26 41.43
CA ARG A 232 1.10 -12.74 42.55
C ARG A 232 0.94 -14.25 42.65
#